data_AF-A0A645E8H1-F1
#
_entry.id   AF-A0A645E8H1-F1
#
_cell.length_a   1.000
_cell.length_b   1.000
_cell.length_c   1.000
_cell.angle_alpha   90.00
_cell.angle_beta   90.00
_cell.angle_gamma   90.00
#
_symmetry.space_group_name_H-M   'P 1'
#
loop_
_entity.id
_entity.type
_entity.pdbx_description
1 polymer ?
#
loop_
_entity_poly.entity_id
_entity_poly.type
_entity_poly.pdbx_seq_one_letter_code
_entity_poly.pdbx_strand_id
1 'polypeptide(L)'
;MNVNTRFRDIPEWASTLFCVLANLLPIGILTWVNYATLVNTGVLMFPYGDPSIMAFNLFAPMIFIGISSRYIYKKTGNVWAAGMINAGVVAMMAVAITRHTIDFMFH
;
A
#
# COMPACT_ATOMS: atom_id res chain seq x y z
N MET A 1 13.08 18.73 -19.86
CA MET A 1 12.10 18.71 -18.75
C MET A 1 12.79 18.18 -17.52
N ASN A 2 13.14 19.05 -16.58
CA ASN A 2 13.78 18.65 -15.33
C ASN A 2 12.67 18.20 -14.36
N VAL A 3 12.57 16.90 -14.09
CA VAL A 3 11.59 16.31 -13.15
C VAL A 3 11.85 16.76 -11.71
N ASN A 4 12.99 17.42 -11.44
CA ASN A 4 13.31 18.07 -10.17
C ASN A 4 12.72 19.49 -10.01
N THR A 5 11.58 19.82 -10.63
CA THR A 5 10.83 21.02 -10.22
C THR A 5 10.24 20.78 -8.83
N ARG A 6 11.12 21.01 -7.87
CA ARG A 6 10.97 21.03 -6.43
C ARG A 6 9.55 21.48 -6.07
N PHE A 7 8.80 20.64 -5.37
CA PHE A 7 7.82 21.07 -4.40
C PHE A 7 8.57 21.88 -3.32
N ARG A 8 9.03 23.09 -3.67
CA ARG A 8 10.00 23.87 -2.89
C ARG A 8 9.40 24.34 -1.57
N ASP A 9 8.08 24.44 -1.52
CA ASP A 9 7.37 25.12 -0.44
C ASP A 9 6.46 24.16 0.36
N ILE A 10 6.46 22.86 0.06
CA ILE A 10 5.69 21.90 0.84
C ILE A 10 6.55 21.40 2.00
N PRO A 11 6.10 21.56 3.26
CA PRO A 11 6.85 21.06 4.40
C PRO A 11 7.05 19.54 4.29
N GLU A 12 8.22 19.09 4.71
CA GLU A 12 8.67 17.71 4.48
C GLU A 12 7.76 16.66 5.12
N TRP A 13 7.18 16.99 6.28
CA TRP A 13 6.22 16.15 6.97
C TRP A 13 4.95 15.97 6.12
N ALA A 14 4.46 17.03 5.47
CA ALA A 14 3.26 16.96 4.64
C ALA A 14 3.49 16.15 3.36
N SER A 15 4.66 16.29 2.73
CA SER A 15 5.03 15.45 1.57
C SER A 15 5.13 13.97 1.93
N THR A 16 5.63 13.66 3.13
CA THR A 16 5.74 12.27 3.61
C THR A 16 4.36 11.71 3.96
N LEU A 17 3.51 12.52 4.58
CA LEU A 17 2.11 12.18 4.87
C LEU A 17 1.32 11.88 3.59
N PHE A 18 1.46 12.71 2.56
CA PHE A 18 0.82 12.46 1.26
C PHE A 18 1.26 11.14 0.63
N CYS A 19 2.55 10.81 0.71
CA CYS A 19 3.05 9.55 0.18
C CYS A 19 2.51 8.34 0.95
N VAL A 20 2.44 8.42 2.28
CA VAL A 20 1.85 7.38 3.12
C VAL A 20 0.35 7.23 2.86
N LEU A 21 -0.39 8.34 2.79
CA LEU A 21 -1.82 8.34 2.49
C LEU A 21 -2.11 7.76 1.10
N ALA A 22 -1.34 8.13 0.08
CA ALA A 22 -1.49 7.58 -1.26
C ALA A 22 -1.25 6.06 -1.30
N ASN A 23 -0.33 5.54 -0.49
CA ASN A 23 -0.14 4.09 -0.35
C ASN A 23 -1.28 3.42 0.43
N LEU A 24 -1.86 4.08 1.44
CA LEU A 24 -2.95 3.52 2.25
C LEU A 24 -4.33 3.56 1.58
N LEU A 25 -4.54 4.51 0.66
CA LEU A 25 -5.84 4.78 0.03
C LEU A 25 -6.46 3.54 -0.65
N PRO A 26 -5.73 2.76 -1.47
CA PRO A 26 -6.30 1.59 -2.16
C PRO A 26 -6.78 0.51 -1.18
N ILE A 27 -6.03 0.27 -0.11
CA ILE A 27 -6.42 -0.69 0.95
C ILE A 27 -7.63 -0.17 1.71
N GLY A 28 -7.64 1.11 2.05
CA GLY A 28 -8.77 1.76 2.72
C GLY A 28 -10.07 1.61 1.91
N ILE A 29 -10.04 1.88 0.61
CA ILE A 29 -11.20 1.70 -0.27
C ILE A 29 -11.66 0.25 -0.30
N LEU A 30 -10.74 -0.70 -0.46
CA LEU A 30 -11.08 -2.13 -0.49
C LEU A 30 -11.76 -2.57 0.80
N THR A 31 -11.22 -2.18 1.96
CA THR A 31 -11.86 -2.48 3.25
C THR A 31 -13.22 -1.82 3.37
N TRP A 32 -13.35 -0.55 2.97
CA TRP A 32 -14.62 0.18 3.02
C TRP A 32 -15.71 -0.49 2.19
N VAL A 33 -15.40 -0.87 0.95
CA VAL A 33 -16.36 -1.53 0.05
C VAL A 33 -16.80 -2.89 0.62
N ASN A 34 -15.87 -3.65 1.19
CA ASN A 34 -16.19 -4.96 1.75
C ASN A 34 -17.05 -4.87 3.03
N TYR A 35 -16.80 -3.87 3.88
CA TYR A 35 -17.65 -3.60 5.04
C TYR A 35 -18.99 -2.98 4.65
N ALA A 36 -19.03 -2.08 3.66
CA ALA A 36 -20.27 -1.48 3.18
C ALA A 36 -21.22 -2.52 2.57
N THR A 37 -20.69 -3.49 1.83
CA THR A 37 -21.49 -4.60 1.30
C THR A 37 -22.00 -5.49 2.43
N LEU A 38 -21.16 -5.86 3.39
CA LEU A 38 -21.58 -6.64 4.58
C LEU A 38 -22.74 -5.99 5.33
N VAL A 39 -22.69 -4.68 5.58
CA VAL A 39 -23.74 -3.95 6.30
C VAL A 39 -25.05 -3.88 5.50
N ASN A 40 -24.97 -3.74 4.18
CA ASN A 40 -26.15 -3.57 3.33
C ASN A 40 -26.83 -4.89 2.93
N THR A 41 -26.08 -5.97 2.70
CA THR A 41 -26.61 -7.25 2.19
C THR A 41 -26.56 -8.38 3.21
N GLY A 42 -25.85 -8.19 4.33
CA GLY A 42 -25.61 -9.24 5.32
C GLY A 42 -24.61 -10.31 4.87
N VAL A 43 -23.98 -10.13 3.70
CA VAL A 43 -23.00 -11.07 3.14
C VAL A 43 -21.74 -10.30 2.76
N LEU A 44 -20.57 -10.86 3.08
CA LEU A 44 -19.29 -10.35 2.60
C LEU A 44 -19.26 -10.38 1.07
N MET A 45 -18.80 -9.30 0.43
CA MET A 45 -18.63 -9.28 -1.03
C MET A 45 -17.63 -10.35 -1.50
N PHE A 46 -16.67 -10.71 -0.65
CA PHE A 46 -15.71 -11.79 -0.88
C PHE A 46 -15.87 -12.88 0.20
N PRO A 47 -16.72 -13.88 -0.03
CA PRO A 47 -17.07 -14.90 0.99
C PRO A 47 -16.00 -15.99 1.18
N TYR A 48 -15.08 -16.15 0.23
CA TYR A 48 -14.00 -17.15 0.31
C TYR A 48 -12.66 -16.46 0.54
N GLY A 49 -12.27 -16.35 1.81
CA GLY A 49 -11.03 -15.72 2.24
C GLY A 49 -11.26 -14.23 2.54
N ASP A 50 -11.50 -13.91 3.81
CA ASP A 50 -11.86 -12.59 4.30
C ASP A 50 -10.76 -11.55 3.98
N PRO A 51 -10.86 -10.82 2.84
CA PRO A 51 -9.80 -9.92 2.39
C PRO A 51 -9.67 -8.75 3.34
N SER A 52 -10.72 -8.47 4.13
CA SER A 52 -10.83 -7.39 5.09
C SER A 52 -9.80 -7.52 6.21
N ILE A 53 -9.68 -8.70 6.81
CA ILE A 53 -8.74 -8.97 7.92
C ILE A 53 -7.30 -9.05 7.39
N MET A 54 -7.10 -9.68 6.23
CA MET A 54 -5.79 -9.72 5.59
C MET A 54 -5.33 -8.34 5.10
N ALA A 55 -6.24 -7.51 4.60
CA ALA A 55 -5.97 -6.12 4.23
C ALA A 55 -5.51 -5.29 5.43
N PHE A 56 -6.04 -5.55 6.63
CA PHE A 56 -5.57 -4.93 7.87
C PHE A 56 -4.09 -5.21 8.15
N ASN A 57 -3.62 -6.43 7.90
CA ASN A 57 -2.21 -6.80 8.06
C ASN A 57 -1.28 -6.07 7.07
N LEU A 58 -1.83 -5.54 5.97
CA LEU A 58 -1.07 -4.82 4.95
C LEU A 58 -0.91 -3.31 5.27
N PHE A 59 -1.63 -2.77 6.25
CA PHE A 59 -1.50 -1.35 6.64
C PHE A 59 -0.08 -1.01 7.13
N ALA A 60 0.47 -1.81 8.05
CA ALA A 60 1.81 -1.59 8.60
C ALA A 60 2.92 -1.58 7.51
N PRO A 61 2.99 -2.57 6.60
CA PRO A 61 3.98 -2.54 5.53
C PRO A 61 3.76 -1.38 4.53
N MET A 62 2.52 -0.99 4.24
CA MET A 62 2.26 0.16 3.36
C MET A 62 2.71 1.50 3.96
N ILE A 63 2.61 1.69 5.28
CA ILE A 63 3.19 2.85 5.98
C ILE A 63 4.72 2.83 5.85
N PHE A 64 5.35 1.67 6.08
CA PHE A 64 6.80 1.51 5.96
C PHE A 64 7.30 1.81 4.55
N ILE A 65 6.56 1.40 3.51
CA ILE A 65 6.87 1.70 2.11
C ILE A 65 6.79 3.20 1.82
N GLY A 66 5.75 3.88 2.32
CA GLY A 66 5.61 5.34 2.17
C GLY A 66 6.75 6.11 2.80
N ILE A 67 7.20 5.70 4.00
CA ILE A 67 8.32 6.34 4.70
C ILE A 67 9.66 6.02 4.01
N SER A 68 9.91 4.75 3.67
CA SER A 68 11.17 4.31 3.09
C SER A 68 11.40 4.90 1.69
N SER A 69 10.39 4.88 0.82
CA SER A 69 10.46 5.50 -0.51
C SER A 69 10.82 6.99 -0.43
N ARG A 70 10.27 7.72 0.55
CA ARG A 70 10.61 9.14 0.75
C ARG A 70 12.01 9.32 1.31
N TYR A 71 12.46 8.46 2.23
CA TYR A 71 13.83 8.47 2.74
C TYR A 71 14.85 8.25 1.60
N ILE A 72 14.59 7.30 0.72
CA ILE A 72 15.43 6.99 -0.44
C ILE A 72 15.43 8.17 -1.42
N TYR A 73 14.27 8.76 -1.68
CA TYR A 73 14.17 9.94 -2.53
C TYR A 73 14.98 11.13 -1.98
N LYS A 74 14.96 11.35 -0.65
CA LYS A 74 15.77 12.40 -0.01
C LYS A 74 17.28 12.15 -0.14
N LYS A 75 17.72 10.90 -0.01
CA LYS A 75 19.14 10.53 -0.10
C LYS A 75 19.68 10.56 -1.53
N THR A 76 18.86 10.18 -2.50
CA THR A 76 19.31 9.97 -3.90
C THR A 76 18.88 11.08 -4.85
N GLY A 77 17.88 11.88 -4.50
CA GLY A 77 17.26 12.86 -5.41
C GLY A 77 16.62 12.23 -6.65
N ASN A 78 16.49 10.90 -6.69
CA ASN A 78 16.05 10.17 -7.86
C ASN A 78 14.67 9.54 -7.61
N VAL A 79 13.66 10.03 -8.32
CA VAL A 79 12.27 9.53 -8.24
C VAL A 79 12.20 8.05 -8.64
N TRP A 80 13.02 7.64 -9.61
CA TRP A 80 13.02 6.28 -10.13
C TRP A 80 13.52 5.25 -9.12
N ALA A 81 14.53 5.62 -8.32
CA ALA A 81 15.05 4.74 -7.26
C ALA A 81 14.01 4.55 -6.14
N ALA A 82 13.29 5.62 -5.78
CA ALA A 82 12.21 5.53 -4.81
C ALA A 82 11.03 4.69 -5.33
N GLY A 83 10.68 4.84 -6.62
CA GLY A 83 9.66 4.03 -7.28
C GLY A 83 10.04 2.55 -7.36
N MET A 84 11.30 2.23 -7.67
CA MET A 84 11.77 0.84 -7.77
C MET A 84 11.70 0.10 -6.44
N ILE A 85 12.05 0.76 -5.33
CA ILE A 85 11.96 0.14 -3.99
C ILE A 85 10.50 -0.02 -3.56
N ASN A 86 9.64 0.97 -3.84
CA ASN A 86 8.20 0.82 -3.58
C ASN A 86 7.63 -0.39 -4.36
N ALA A 87 7.85 -0.44 -5.68
CA ALA A 87 7.40 -1.54 -6.52
C ALA A 87 7.99 -2.90 -6.09
N GLY A 88 9.27 -2.94 -5.69
CA GLY A 88 9.92 -4.15 -5.23
C GLY A 88 9.31 -4.72 -3.95
N VAL A 89 8.99 -3.87 -2.97
CA VAL A 89 8.33 -4.32 -1.74
C VAL A 89 6.90 -4.79 -2.01
N VAL A 90 6.15 -4.08 -2.85
CA VAL A 90 4.81 -4.53 -3.28
C VAL A 90 4.86 -5.88 -4.00
N ALA A 91 5.86 -6.09 -4.87
CA ALA A 91 6.05 -7.36 -5.55
C ALA A 91 6.36 -8.50 -4.56
N MET A 92 7.23 -8.26 -3.57
CA MET A 92 7.51 -9.24 -2.51
C MET A 92 6.26 -9.56 -1.68
N MET A 93 5.45 -8.56 -1.36
CA MET A 93 4.16 -8.76 -0.67
C MET A 93 3.20 -9.59 -1.51
N ALA A 94 3.08 -9.30 -2.81
CA ALA A 94 2.24 -10.06 -3.72
C ALA A 94 2.65 -11.54 -3.73
N VAL A 95 3.96 -11.83 -3.88
CA VAL A 95 4.48 -13.21 -3.87
C VAL A 95 4.22 -13.91 -2.52
N ALA A 96 4.41 -13.21 -1.40
CA ALA A 96 4.14 -13.77 -0.06
C ALA A 96 2.67 -14.12 0.14
N ILE A 97 1.75 -13.25 -0.29
CA ILE A 97 0.30 -13.48 -0.20
C ILE A 97 -0.13 -14.61 -1.14
N THR A 98 0.38 -14.63 -2.37
CA THR A 98 0.10 -15.74 -3.31
C THR A 98 0.52 -17.06 -2.68
N ARG A 99 1.72 -17.14 -2.08
CA ARG A 99 2.18 -18.36 -1.40
C ARG A 99 1.26 -18.80 -0.25
N HIS A 100 0.81 -17.86 0.59
CA HIS A 100 -0.13 -18.17 1.67
C HIS A 100 -1.47 -18.69 1.16
N THR A 101 -1.98 -18.16 0.05
CA THR A 101 -3.26 -18.62 -0.52
C THR A 101 -3.18 -20.02 -1.13
N ILE A 102 -2.01 -20.42 -1.68
CA ILE A 102 -1.82 -21.80 -2.17
C ILE A 102 -1.66 -22.81 -1.03
N ASP A 103 -0.99 -22.45 0.07
CA ASP A 103 -0.84 -23.37 1.22
C ASP A 103 -2.21 -23.73 1.85
N PHE A 104 -3.17 -22.80 1.92
CA PHE A 104 -4.52 -23.11 2.40
C PHE A 104 -5.39 -23.94 1.44
N MET A 105 -5.00 -24.12 0.18
CA MET A 105 -5.74 -24.94 -0.80
C MET A 105 -5.31 -26.41 -0.81
N PHE A 106 -4.18 -26.75 -0.20
CA PHE A 106 -3.63 -28.12 -0.17
C PHE A 106 -3.69 -28.77 1.22
N HIS A 107 -4.46 -28.21 2.15
CA HIS A 107 -4.75 -28.80 3.46
C HIS A 107 -6.22 -29.20 3.58
#